data_AF-A0A2U3PIP1-F1
#
_entry.id   AF-A0A2U3PIP1-F1
#
_cell.length_a   1.000
_cell.length_b   1.000
_cell.length_c   1.000
_cell.angle_alpha   90.00
_cell.angle_beta   90.00
_cell.angle_gamma   90.00
#
_symmetry.space_group_name_H-M   'P 1'
#
loop_
_entity.id
_entity.type
_entity.pdbx_description
1 polymer ?
#
loop_
_entity_poly.entity_id
_entity_poly.type
_entity_poly.pdbx_seq_one_letter_code
_entity_poly.pdbx_strand_id
1 'polypeptide(L)'
;MTAVDDPAALAWAYLSRVVEPPCPQLAALVQSVGPVEAAERVRRGLVNDELARQTEARRGIDRAAEDLELLTQRGGRLITPDSDEWPLLAFAAFTGIGAKPRVGPPLVLWAQGPVRLDDAAQRAAAVVGTRAATAYGEHV
;
A
#
# COMPACT_ATOMS: atom_id res chain seq x y z
N MET A 1 -12.78 -1.92 -18.93
CA MET A 1 -11.35 -1.89 -18.56
C MET A 1 -11.30 -2.29 -17.11
N THR A 2 -10.89 -3.53 -16.83
CA THR A 2 -10.80 -4.02 -15.44
C THR A 2 -9.49 -3.55 -14.82
N ALA A 3 -9.34 -3.59 -13.50
CA ALA A 3 -8.09 -3.19 -12.84
C ALA A 3 -6.87 -4.01 -13.31
N VAL A 4 -7.08 -5.21 -13.86
CA VAL A 4 -6.02 -6.06 -14.43
C VAL A 4 -5.53 -5.54 -15.79
N ASP A 5 -6.36 -4.77 -16.50
CA ASP A 5 -6.03 -4.17 -17.80
C ASP A 5 -5.40 -2.78 -17.67
N ASP A 6 -5.40 -2.19 -16.47
CA ASP A 6 -4.89 -0.85 -16.22
C ASP A 6 -3.38 -0.88 -15.87
N PRO A 7 -2.51 -0.29 -16.71
CA PRO A 7 -1.07 -0.22 -16.44
C PRO A 7 -0.73 0.43 -15.10
N ALA A 8 -1.52 1.42 -14.65
CA ALA A 8 -1.30 2.08 -13.37
C ALA A 8 -1.59 1.13 -12.20
N ALA A 9 -2.70 0.40 -12.25
CA ALA A 9 -3.05 -0.59 -11.23
C ALA A 9 -2.02 -1.73 -11.15
N LEU A 10 -1.54 -2.24 -12.29
CA LEU A 10 -0.46 -3.24 -12.34
C LEU A 10 0.83 -2.71 -11.73
N ALA A 11 1.21 -1.47 -12.05
CA ALA A 11 2.39 -0.83 -11.49
C ALA A 11 2.29 -0.66 -9.98
N TRP A 12 1.15 -0.18 -9.48
CA TRP A 12 0.88 -0.03 -8.05
C TRP A 12 0.93 -1.37 -7.30
N ALA A 13 0.30 -2.41 -7.84
CA ALA A 13 0.34 -3.76 -7.27
C ALA A 13 1.79 -4.28 -7.19
N TYR A 14 2.56 -4.17 -8.28
CA TYR A 14 3.97 -4.55 -8.31
C TYR A 14 4.81 -3.79 -7.27
N LEU A 15 4.70 -2.45 -7.24
CA LEU A 15 5.47 -1.60 -6.34
C LEU A 15 5.15 -1.85 -4.87
N SER A 16 3.91 -2.22 -4.54
CA SER A 16 3.54 -2.57 -3.18
C SER A 16 4.11 -3.90 -2.68
N ARG A 17 4.48 -4.80 -3.61
CA ARG A 17 5.07 -6.11 -3.31
C ARG A 17 6.60 -6.04 -3.23
N VAL A 18 7.21 -5.17 -4.02
CA VAL A 18 8.68 -5.16 -4.19
C VAL A 18 9.44 -4.69 -2.96
N VAL A 19 8.79 -3.95 -2.06
CA VAL A 19 9.41 -3.37 -0.86
C VAL A 19 8.51 -3.56 0.35
N GLU A 20 9.11 -3.74 1.53
CA GLU A 20 8.36 -3.73 2.79
C GLU A 20 8.01 -2.28 3.16
N PRO A 21 6.72 -1.93 3.35
CA PRO A 21 6.35 -0.59 3.73
C PRO A 21 6.65 -0.28 5.22
N PRO A 22 6.80 1.00 5.58
CA PRO A 22 6.86 2.15 4.68
C PRO A 22 8.26 2.36 4.07
N CYS A 23 8.30 2.75 2.79
CA CYS A 23 9.53 3.06 2.05
C CYS A 23 9.43 4.49 1.45
N PRO A 24 9.94 5.51 2.16
CA PRO A 24 9.87 6.90 1.70
C PRO A 24 10.57 7.13 0.36
N GLN A 25 11.67 6.42 0.08
CA GLN A 25 12.42 6.53 -1.16
C GLN A 25 11.59 6.07 -2.36
N LEU A 26 10.85 4.97 -2.20
CA LEU A 26 9.95 4.50 -3.24
C LEU A 26 8.77 5.46 -3.42
N ALA A 27 8.18 5.95 -2.33
CA ALA A 27 7.11 6.94 -2.39
C ALA A 27 7.54 8.21 -3.12
N ALA A 28 8.75 8.72 -2.83
CA ALA A 28 9.32 9.88 -3.52
C ALA A 28 9.60 9.61 -4.99
N LEU A 29 10.10 8.41 -5.34
CA LEU A 29 10.26 8.03 -6.74
C LEU A 29 8.90 8.07 -7.47
N VAL A 30 7.89 7.41 -6.93
CA VAL A 30 6.54 7.39 -7.52
C VAL A 30 5.96 8.80 -7.64
N GLN A 31 6.13 9.64 -6.63
CA GLN A 31 5.69 11.05 -6.69
C GLN A 31 6.40 11.82 -7.81
N SER A 32 7.67 11.53 -8.08
CA SER A 32 8.45 12.25 -9.09
C SER A 32 8.19 11.81 -10.53
N VAL A 33 7.92 10.52 -10.78
CA VAL A 33 7.82 9.97 -12.15
C VAL A 33 6.51 9.23 -12.45
N GLY A 34 5.64 9.09 -11.46
CA GLY A 34 4.43 8.28 -11.54
C GLY A 34 4.69 6.78 -11.30
N PRO A 35 3.63 5.99 -11.06
CA PRO A 35 3.75 4.59 -10.67
C PRO A 35 4.31 3.71 -11.79
N VAL A 36 3.91 3.93 -13.04
CA VAL A 36 4.33 3.09 -14.19
C VAL A 36 5.83 3.21 -14.45
N GLU A 37 6.35 4.43 -14.56
CA GLU A 37 7.78 4.66 -14.77
C GLU A 37 8.61 4.24 -13.55
N ALA A 38 8.10 4.45 -12.33
CA ALA A 38 8.76 3.97 -11.12
C ALA A 38 8.86 2.44 -11.10
N ALA A 39 7.80 1.72 -11.49
CA ALA A 39 7.80 0.27 -11.60
C ALA A 39 8.86 -0.21 -12.60
N GLU A 40 8.92 0.38 -13.79
CA GLU A 40 9.93 0.06 -14.81
C GLU A 40 11.36 0.27 -14.30
N ARG A 41 11.62 1.41 -13.65
CA ARG A 41 12.94 1.69 -13.06
C ARG A 41 13.33 0.67 -12.01
N VAL A 42 12.42 0.32 -11.10
CA VAL A 42 12.69 -0.68 -10.07
C VAL A 42 12.93 -2.06 -10.70
N ARG A 43 12.11 -2.49 -11.68
CA ARG A 43 12.31 -3.76 -12.41
C ARG A 43 13.72 -3.84 -13.00
N ARG A 44 14.16 -2.77 -13.65
CA ARG A 44 15.48 -2.67 -14.30
C ARG A 44 16.64 -2.38 -13.34
N GLY A 45 16.37 -2.09 -12.07
CA GLY A 45 17.38 -1.66 -11.11
C GLY A 45 17.94 -0.24 -11.39
N LEU A 46 17.22 0.58 -12.15
CA LEU A 46 17.57 1.95 -12.51
C LEU A 46 17.12 2.95 -11.42
N VAL A 47 17.50 2.66 -10.18
CA VAL A 47 17.19 3.44 -8.99
C VAL A 47 18.48 3.70 -8.20
N ASN A 48 18.45 4.57 -7.19
CA ASN A 48 19.61 4.77 -6.34
C ASN A 48 19.99 3.49 -5.57
N ASP A 49 21.24 3.41 -5.12
CA ASP A 49 21.79 2.21 -4.47
C ASP A 49 20.99 1.74 -3.25
N GLU A 50 20.42 2.68 -2.50
CA GLU A 50 19.60 2.35 -1.32
C GLU A 50 18.31 1.65 -1.72
N LEU A 51 17.56 2.21 -2.68
CA LEU A 51 16.33 1.59 -3.18
C LEU A 51 16.62 0.30 -3.96
N ALA A 52 17.76 0.21 -4.64
CA ALA A 52 18.21 -1.00 -5.30
C ALA A 52 18.37 -2.15 -4.29
N ARG A 53 19.08 -1.91 -3.17
CA ARG A 53 19.22 -2.90 -2.08
C ARG A 53 17.88 -3.31 -1.48
N GLN A 54 16.97 -2.36 -1.28
CA GLN A 54 15.66 -2.64 -0.67
C GLN A 54 14.74 -3.47 -1.59
N THR A 55 14.93 -3.38 -2.91
CA THR A 55 14.06 -4.03 -3.91
C THR A 55 14.70 -5.28 -4.54
N GLU A 56 16.01 -5.49 -4.39
CA GLU A 56 16.78 -6.56 -5.03
C GLU A 56 16.14 -7.95 -4.90
N ALA A 57 15.66 -8.29 -3.70
CA ALA A 57 15.09 -9.61 -3.41
C ALA A 57 13.77 -9.89 -4.15
N ARG A 58 13.05 -8.86 -4.60
CA ARG A 58 11.68 -9.00 -5.12
C ARG A 58 11.44 -8.30 -6.46
N ARG A 59 12.38 -7.51 -6.98
CA ARG A 59 12.20 -6.74 -8.24
C ARG A 59 11.94 -7.60 -9.48
N GLY A 60 12.33 -8.87 -9.45
CA GLY A 60 12.05 -9.83 -10.53
C GLY A 60 10.70 -10.55 -10.41
N ILE A 61 9.93 -10.33 -9.34
CA ILE A 61 8.66 -11.01 -9.12
C ILE A 61 7.55 -10.28 -9.87
N ASP A 62 7.19 -10.80 -11.05
CA ASP A 62 6.10 -10.26 -11.87
C ASP A 62 4.80 -11.05 -11.67
N ARG A 63 4.09 -10.75 -10.58
CA ARG A 63 2.81 -11.40 -10.23
C ARG A 63 1.69 -10.38 -10.00
N ALA A 64 1.83 -9.17 -10.55
CA ALA A 64 0.89 -8.08 -10.31
C ALA A 64 -0.51 -8.40 -10.87
N ALA A 65 -0.57 -8.92 -12.09
CA ALA A 65 -1.83 -9.33 -12.72
C ALA A 65 -2.52 -10.44 -11.91
N GLU A 66 -1.79 -11.51 -11.57
CA GLU A 66 -2.30 -12.63 -10.76
C GLU A 66 -2.88 -12.17 -9.42
N ASP A 67 -2.23 -11.22 -8.75
CA ASP A 67 -2.71 -10.69 -7.47
C ASP A 67 -3.99 -9.90 -7.62
N LEU A 68 -4.07 -9.04 -8.63
CA LEU A 68 -5.26 -8.23 -8.90
C LEU A 68 -6.44 -9.11 -9.29
N GLU A 69 -6.20 -10.15 -10.09
CA GLU A 69 -7.21 -11.17 -10.41
C GLU A 69 -7.69 -11.89 -9.14
N LEU A 70 -6.77 -12.39 -8.32
CA LEU A 70 -7.09 -13.09 -7.08
C LEU A 70 -7.89 -12.19 -6.12
N LEU A 71 -7.47 -10.94 -5.98
CA LEU A 71 -8.12 -9.94 -5.14
C LEU A 71 -9.54 -9.68 -5.63
N THR A 72 -9.72 -9.47 -6.94
CA THR A 72 -11.02 -9.22 -7.56
C THR A 72 -11.96 -10.42 -7.37
N GLN A 73 -11.47 -11.64 -7.57
CA GLN A 73 -12.25 -12.88 -7.37
C GLN A 73 -12.75 -13.05 -5.92
N ARG A 74 -12.05 -12.44 -4.95
CA ARG A 74 -12.43 -12.45 -3.53
C ARG A 74 -13.28 -11.26 -3.11
N GLY A 75 -13.75 -10.44 -4.06
CA GLY A 75 -14.49 -9.21 -3.77
C GLY A 75 -13.63 -8.14 -3.11
N GLY A 76 -12.33 -8.15 -3.39
CA GLY A 76 -11.39 -7.13 -2.98
C GLY A 76 -11.06 -6.14 -4.08
N ARG A 77 -10.28 -5.13 -3.72
CA ARG A 77 -9.83 -4.06 -4.61
C ARG A 77 -8.52 -3.45 -4.11
N LEU A 78 -7.72 -2.98 -5.06
CA LEU A 78 -6.52 -2.22 -4.76
C LEU A 78 -6.92 -0.76 -4.63
N ILE A 79 -6.63 -0.15 -3.49
CA ILE A 79 -6.90 1.26 -3.22
C ILE A 79 -5.58 2.03 -3.30
N THR A 80 -5.51 2.98 -4.21
CA THR A 80 -4.34 3.82 -4.48
C THR A 80 -4.58 5.24 -3.95
N PRO A 81 -3.54 6.10 -3.86
CA PRO A 81 -3.72 7.51 -3.49
C PRO A 81 -4.68 8.28 -4.40
N ASP A 82 -4.85 7.84 -5.65
CA ASP A 82 -5.76 8.44 -6.64
C ASP A 82 -7.18 7.85 -6.58
N SER A 83 -7.43 6.86 -5.73
CA SER A 83 -8.75 6.24 -5.58
C SER A 83 -9.68 7.11 -4.75
N ASP A 84 -10.95 7.22 -5.16
CA ASP A 84 -11.97 8.04 -4.46
C ASP A 84 -12.19 7.64 -2.99
N GLU A 85 -11.84 6.41 -2.61
CA GLU A 85 -11.99 5.92 -1.24
C GLU A 85 -10.70 5.95 -0.42
N TRP A 86 -9.65 6.58 -0.92
CA TRP A 86 -8.41 6.78 -0.16
C TRP A 86 -8.70 7.59 1.11
N PRO A 87 -8.42 7.06 2.32
CA PRO A 87 -8.81 7.71 3.58
C PRO A 87 -7.86 8.86 3.94
N LEU A 88 -7.92 9.93 3.15
CA LEU A 88 -7.01 11.08 3.17
C LEU A 88 -6.86 11.68 4.56
N LEU A 89 -7.97 11.90 5.27
CA LEU A 89 -7.96 12.49 6.61
C LEU A 89 -7.30 11.58 7.65
N ALA A 90 -7.51 10.27 7.57
CA ALA A 90 -6.87 9.32 8.49
C ALA A 90 -5.35 9.29 8.27
N PHE A 91 -4.91 9.40 7.02
CA PHE A 91 -3.48 9.44 6.68
C PHE A 91 -2.83 10.81 6.84
N ALA A 92 -3.60 11.88 7.07
CA ALA A 92 -3.06 13.19 7.43
C ALA A 92 -2.20 13.11 8.71
N ALA A 93 -2.46 12.16 9.61
CA ALA A 93 -1.61 11.94 10.79
C ALA A 93 -0.15 11.61 10.44
N PHE A 94 0.11 11.03 9.25
CA PHE A 94 1.48 10.79 8.78
C PHE A 94 2.17 12.07 8.28
N THR A 95 1.42 13.11 7.96
CA THR A 95 1.97 14.41 7.59
C THR A 95 2.56 15.09 8.83
N GLY A 96 3.77 15.64 8.72
CA GLY A 96 4.39 16.38 9.82
C GLY A 96 5.11 15.57 10.90
N ILE A 97 5.15 14.23 10.85
CA ILE A 97 5.93 13.41 11.81
C ILE A 97 7.48 13.53 11.59
N GLY A 98 7.92 14.43 10.72
CA GLY A 98 9.32 14.60 10.32
C GLY A 98 9.83 13.41 9.50
N ALA A 99 11.02 13.53 8.92
CA ALA A 99 11.67 12.46 8.15
C ALA A 99 12.19 11.33 9.06
N LYS A 100 11.34 10.77 9.92
CA LYS A 100 11.68 9.59 10.70
C LYS A 100 11.81 8.40 9.75
N PRO A 101 12.92 7.65 9.81
CA PRO A 101 13.07 6.43 9.04
C PRO A 101 11.89 5.50 9.35
N ARG A 102 11.27 4.95 8.31
CA ARG A 102 10.14 4.00 8.40
C ARG A 102 8.84 4.57 9.00
N VAL A 103 8.58 5.86 8.87
CA VAL A 103 7.26 6.45 9.17
C VAL A 103 6.72 7.11 7.91
N GLY A 104 5.50 6.75 7.51
CA GLY A 104 4.84 7.30 6.35
C GLY A 104 3.53 6.59 6.04
N PRO A 105 2.67 7.18 5.19
CA PRO A 105 1.46 6.52 4.73
C PRO A 105 1.82 5.27 3.91
N PRO A 106 0.91 4.29 3.83
CA PRO A 106 1.08 3.16 2.93
C PRO A 106 1.16 3.65 1.47
N LEU A 107 1.84 2.90 0.62
CA LEU A 107 1.91 3.20 -0.82
C LEU A 107 0.56 2.93 -1.50
N VAL A 108 -0.09 1.83 -1.10
CA VAL A 108 -1.42 1.37 -1.52
C VAL A 108 -2.05 0.56 -0.38
N LEU A 109 -3.33 0.27 -0.47
CA LEU A 109 -4.03 -0.66 0.43
C LEU A 109 -4.68 -1.79 -0.38
N TRP A 110 -4.53 -3.01 0.13
CA TRP A 110 -5.21 -4.19 -0.36
C TRP A 110 -6.45 -4.42 0.51
N ALA A 111 -7.64 -4.12 0.01
CA ALA A 111 -8.88 -4.18 0.77
C ALA A 111 -9.79 -5.31 0.28
N GLN A 112 -10.53 -5.94 1.20
CA GLN A 112 -11.54 -6.95 0.89
C GLN A 112 -12.86 -6.61 1.55
N GLY A 113 -13.96 -6.77 0.81
CA GLY A 113 -15.32 -6.55 1.32
C GLY A 113 -15.97 -5.28 0.77
N PRO A 114 -17.30 -5.13 0.97
CA PRO A 114 -18.11 -4.16 0.23
C PRO A 114 -18.06 -2.74 0.80
N VAL A 115 -17.57 -2.56 2.03
CA VAL A 115 -17.58 -1.25 2.71
C VAL A 115 -16.46 -0.38 2.15
N ARG A 116 -16.78 0.87 1.79
CA ARG A 116 -15.80 1.87 1.36
C ARG A 116 -14.92 2.30 2.52
N LEU A 117 -13.62 2.46 2.25
CA LEU A 117 -12.64 2.65 3.32
C LEU A 117 -12.67 4.07 3.91
N ASP A 118 -12.87 5.08 3.07
CA ASP A 118 -13.09 6.48 3.48
C ASP A 118 -14.26 6.62 4.47
N ASP A 119 -15.40 5.99 4.17
CA ASP A 119 -16.59 6.01 5.02
C ASP A 119 -16.40 5.23 6.33
N ALA A 120 -15.68 4.11 6.27
CA ALA A 120 -15.39 3.29 7.44
C ALA A 120 -14.41 4.01 8.39
N ALA A 121 -13.34 4.58 7.85
CA ALA A 121 -12.29 5.24 8.61
C ALA A 121 -12.81 6.42 9.44
N GLN A 122 -13.79 7.18 8.93
CA GLN A 122 -14.39 8.32 9.65
C GLN A 122 -15.14 7.92 10.92
N ARG A 123 -15.68 6.70 10.99
CA ARG A 123 -16.52 6.21 12.10
C ARG A 123 -15.86 5.07 12.87
N ALA A 124 -14.59 4.80 12.59
CA ALA A 124 -13.83 3.72 13.21
C ALA A 124 -13.25 4.16 14.55
N ALA A 125 -13.27 3.25 15.52
CA ALA A 125 -12.50 3.35 16.75
C ALA A 125 -11.58 2.12 16.83
N ALA A 126 -10.30 2.36 17.15
CA ALA A 126 -9.36 1.26 17.41
C ALA A 126 -9.55 0.76 18.85
N VAL A 127 -9.88 -0.52 19.01
CA VAL A 127 -9.89 -1.21 20.31
C VAL A 127 -8.67 -2.14 20.33
N VAL A 128 -7.71 -1.84 21.20
CA VAL A 128 -6.46 -2.60 21.35
C VAL A 128 -6.26 -3.01 22.80
N GLY A 129 -5.66 -4.18 23.02
CA GLY A 129 -5.47 -4.74 24.35
C GLY A 129 -4.38 -5.80 24.40
N THR A 130 -4.25 -6.47 25.55
CA THR A 130 -3.31 -7.58 25.71
C THR A 130 -3.73 -8.79 24.87
N ARG A 131 -2.74 -9.50 24.29
CA ARG A 131 -2.96 -10.78 23.59
C ARG A 131 -3.42 -11.90 24.53
N ALA A 132 -3.18 -11.75 25.83
CA ALA A 132 -3.62 -12.64 26.89
C ALA A 132 -4.54 -11.84 27.82
N ALA A 133 -5.74 -11.52 27.33
CA ALA A 133 -6.77 -10.87 28.13
C ALA A 133 -7.22 -11.79 29.26
N THR A 134 -7.53 -11.22 30.41
CA THR A 134 -8.24 -11.95 31.45
C THR A 134 -9.71 -12.09 31.05
N ALA A 135 -10.44 -13.04 31.64
CA ALA A 135 -11.88 -13.16 31.41
C ALA A 135 -12.64 -11.85 31.67
N TYR A 136 -12.19 -11.06 32.65
CA TYR A 136 -12.72 -9.70 32.87
C TYR A 136 -12.49 -8.83 31.64
N GLY A 137 -11.26 -8.74 31.13
CA GLY A 137 -10.90 -7.90 29.98
C GLY A 137 -11.55 -8.29 28.65
N GLU A 138 -12.13 -9.49 28.52
CA GLU A 138 -12.92 -9.89 27.34
C GLU A 138 -14.40 -9.44 27.42
N HIS A 139 -14.89 -9.11 28.63
CA HIS A 139 -16.29 -8.74 28.87
C HIS A 139 -16.50 -7.22 28.97
N VAL A 140 -15.43 -6.42 28.94
CA VAL A 140 -15.50 -4.95 29.01
C VAL A 140 -15.24 -4.33 27.65
#